data_AF-A0A9E3TYY2-F1
#
_entry.id   AF-A0A9E3TYY2-F1
#
_cell.length_a   1.000
_cell.length_b   1.000
_cell.length_c   1.000
_cell.angle_alpha   90.00
_cell.angle_beta   90.00
_cell.angle_gamma   90.00
#
_symmetry.space_group_name_H-M   'P 1'
#
loop_
_entity.id
_entity.type
_entity.pdbx_description
1 polymer ?
#
loop_
_entity_poly.entity_id
_entity_poly.type
_entity_poly.pdbx_seq_one_letter_code
_entity_poly.pdbx_strand_id
1 'polypeptide(L)'
;MFPAATSNHAQPVALASAIALAAALAIAPCGAARADEAAQLDRFLGRLGLVDLQTLHLEQTLPDLPAGAARTQSVKRLADLYSLQLMDSADDPARYERLMAGIARLRERYPEANTTSLEVMLLQADYNRAESLIGQWIADAAQTAACDQALELLVRITPQLQSHQSELNEKVDTLLAELDKLDEGEAREEKEKELGRVQSVAGRASYFAGWSSYYLGLARPDRGPAADDFAAAREVFRKVLGIAEEDKDYGKVDSDWLGLDSVWRARSAIGLGLVEAALGNAAGCAQVFAWLESPVVPPQIRDQAPYWQVQGLLNAGQLAAAEKFAQLRVAEFSGAATQG
;
A
#
# COMPACT_ATOMS: atom_id res chain seq x y z
N MET A 1 0.37 71.87 -24.63
CA MET A 1 1.65 71.66 -25.31
C MET A 1 1.35 70.82 -26.55
N PHE A 2 1.10 71.50 -27.67
CA PHE A 2 0.98 70.92 -29.03
C PHE A 2 2.42 70.76 -29.61
N PRO A 3 2.71 69.98 -30.69
CA PRO A 3 1.89 69.89 -31.90
C PRO A 3 1.89 68.57 -32.74
N ALA A 4 1.01 68.58 -33.76
CA ALA A 4 1.10 68.06 -35.15
C ALA A 4 1.31 66.55 -35.39
N ALA A 5 0.38 65.78 -35.99
CA ALA A 5 -0.21 65.84 -37.34
C ALA A 5 0.77 65.47 -38.48
N THR A 6 0.53 64.33 -39.14
CA THR A 6 0.51 64.18 -40.62
C THR A 6 -0.20 62.90 -41.05
N SER A 7 -1.23 63.09 -41.87
CA SER A 7 -1.81 62.11 -42.79
C SER A 7 -1.07 62.20 -44.13
N ASN A 8 -0.73 61.08 -44.80
CA ASN A 8 -0.98 60.96 -46.25
C ASN A 8 -0.67 59.58 -46.88
N HIS A 9 -1.45 59.33 -47.94
CA HIS A 9 -1.22 58.50 -49.13
C HIS A 9 -1.53 57.00 -49.13
N ALA A 10 -2.63 56.71 -49.84
CA ALA A 10 -2.94 55.50 -50.57
C ALA A 10 -1.90 55.18 -51.67
N GLN A 11 -1.68 53.90 -51.97
CA GLN A 11 -2.22 53.23 -53.16
C GLN A 11 -1.84 51.73 -53.25
N PRO A 12 -2.57 50.93 -54.05
CA PRO A 12 -2.62 49.47 -54.00
C PRO A 12 -1.69 48.81 -55.04
N VAL A 13 -1.24 47.58 -54.78
CA VAL A 13 -0.74 46.67 -55.82
C VAL A 13 -1.30 45.27 -55.60
N ALA A 14 -1.99 44.79 -56.62
CA ALA A 14 -2.55 43.47 -56.76
C ALA A 14 -1.49 42.42 -57.16
N LEU A 15 -1.69 41.17 -56.76
CA LEU A 15 -1.25 39.92 -57.44
C LEU A 15 -1.85 38.76 -56.61
N ALA A 16 -3.01 38.19 -56.96
CA ALA A 16 -3.27 37.25 -58.05
C ALA A 16 -2.40 35.98 -58.01
N SER A 17 -3.10 34.86 -57.76
CA SER A 17 -2.82 33.50 -58.28
C SER A 17 -1.92 32.55 -57.48
N ALA A 18 -2.55 31.54 -56.85
CA ALA A 18 -2.13 30.13 -56.91
C ALA A 18 -3.29 29.26 -56.33
N ILE A 19 -4.15 28.72 -57.19
CA ILE A 19 -4.10 27.34 -57.72
C ILE A 19 -4.61 26.30 -56.70
N ALA A 20 -5.78 25.78 -57.03
CA ALA A 20 -6.33 24.55 -56.51
C ALA A 20 -5.36 23.37 -56.72
N LEU A 21 -5.03 22.66 -55.65
CA LEU A 21 -4.51 21.30 -55.72
C LEU A 21 -4.83 20.56 -54.41
N ALA A 22 -5.20 19.29 -54.56
CA ALA A 22 -5.42 18.27 -53.52
C ALA A 22 -6.81 18.23 -52.85
N ALA A 23 -7.83 18.05 -53.69
CA ALA A 23 -8.93 17.12 -53.41
C ALA A 23 -8.42 15.66 -53.39
N ALA A 24 -7.55 15.38 -52.42
CA ALA A 24 -7.05 14.06 -52.06
C ALA A 24 -6.65 14.06 -50.58
N LEU A 25 -7.45 14.72 -49.74
CA LEU A 25 -7.45 14.44 -48.30
C LEU A 25 -8.07 13.06 -48.14
N ALA A 26 -7.17 12.09 -48.15
CA ALA A 26 -7.37 10.80 -47.53
C ALA A 26 -8.27 10.99 -46.30
N ILE A 27 -9.32 10.17 -46.22
CA ILE A 27 -9.94 9.80 -44.96
C ILE A 27 -8.86 9.01 -44.21
N ALA A 28 -7.80 9.69 -43.79
CA ALA A 28 -6.88 9.21 -42.81
C ALA A 28 -7.66 9.23 -41.49
N PRO A 29 -7.63 8.14 -40.71
CA PRO A 29 -8.46 8.03 -39.53
C PRO A 29 -8.02 9.11 -38.53
N CYS A 30 -8.84 10.15 -38.35
CA CYS A 30 -8.69 11.17 -37.29
C CYS A 30 -8.56 10.56 -35.88
N GLY A 31 -8.85 9.27 -35.71
CA GLY A 31 -8.64 8.55 -34.45
C GLY A 31 -7.17 8.39 -34.05
N ALA A 32 -6.23 8.26 -35.00
CA ALA A 32 -4.83 8.00 -34.67
C ALA A 32 -4.14 9.22 -34.04
N ALA A 33 -4.38 10.43 -34.57
CA ALA A 33 -3.83 11.67 -34.03
C ALA A 33 -4.40 11.98 -32.63
N ARG A 34 -5.70 11.74 -32.41
CA ARG A 34 -6.32 11.91 -31.08
C ARG A 34 -5.81 10.94 -30.03
N ALA A 35 -5.52 9.69 -30.41
CA ALA A 35 -4.96 8.70 -29.50
C ALA A 35 -3.55 9.09 -29.02
N ASP A 36 -2.72 9.66 -29.90
CA ASP A 36 -1.37 10.11 -29.55
C ASP A 36 -1.40 11.35 -28.64
N GLU A 37 -2.26 12.33 -28.93
CA GLU A 37 -2.48 13.49 -28.04
C GLU A 37 -2.95 13.07 -26.65
N ALA A 38 -3.91 12.13 -26.57
CA ALA A 38 -4.42 11.63 -25.30
C ALA A 38 -3.32 10.94 -24.47
N ALA A 39 -2.44 10.15 -25.12
CA ALA A 39 -1.31 9.49 -24.48
C ALA A 39 -0.19 10.49 -24.09
N GLN A 40 0.01 11.56 -24.85
CA GLN A 40 0.96 12.62 -24.50
C GLN A 40 0.48 13.43 -23.29
N LEU A 41 -0.82 13.75 -23.23
CA LEU A 41 -1.41 14.43 -22.08
C LEU A 41 -1.34 13.57 -20.82
N ASP A 42 -1.67 12.28 -20.92
CA ASP A 42 -1.54 11.34 -19.79
C ASP A 42 -0.12 11.30 -19.22
N ARG A 43 0.90 11.18 -20.10
CA ARG A 43 2.31 11.24 -19.70
C ARG A 43 2.71 12.58 -19.08
N PHE A 44 2.14 13.68 -19.58
CA PHE A 44 2.40 15.01 -19.02
C PHE A 44 1.80 15.16 -17.62
N LEU A 45 0.54 14.78 -17.42
CA LEU A 45 -0.13 14.81 -16.11
C LEU A 45 0.60 13.92 -15.09
N GLY A 46 1.02 12.73 -15.51
CA GLY A 46 1.80 11.81 -14.67
C GLY A 46 3.14 12.41 -14.22
N ARG A 47 3.85 13.12 -15.10
CA ARG A 47 5.12 13.81 -14.74
C ARG A 47 4.93 14.95 -13.75
N LEU A 48 3.78 15.61 -13.78
CA LEU A 48 3.44 16.69 -12.84
C LEU A 48 2.83 16.19 -11.53
N GLY A 49 2.59 14.88 -11.38
CA GLY A 49 1.94 14.31 -10.20
C GLY A 49 0.47 14.72 -10.05
N LEU A 50 -0.19 15.11 -11.14
CA LEU A 50 -1.58 15.57 -11.13
C LEU A 50 -2.55 14.38 -11.21
N VAL A 51 -2.51 13.52 -10.19
CA VAL A 51 -3.21 12.22 -10.14
C VAL A 51 -4.72 12.39 -10.38
N ASP A 52 -5.38 13.36 -9.73
CA ASP A 52 -6.83 13.56 -9.88
C ASP A 52 -7.23 13.94 -11.31
N LEU A 53 -6.46 14.82 -11.96
CA LEU A 53 -6.70 15.19 -13.36
C LEU A 53 -6.39 14.05 -14.31
N GLN A 54 -5.37 13.25 -14.00
CA GLN A 54 -5.01 12.07 -14.79
C GLN A 54 -6.13 11.01 -14.73
N THR A 55 -6.65 10.73 -13.54
CA THR A 55 -7.81 9.84 -13.35
C THR A 55 -9.00 10.34 -14.17
N LEU A 56 -9.36 11.62 -14.05
CA LEU A 56 -10.48 12.20 -14.80
C LEU A 56 -10.29 12.12 -16.32
N HIS A 57 -9.08 12.42 -16.81
CA HIS A 57 -8.74 12.32 -18.24
C HIS A 57 -8.90 10.89 -18.78
N LEU A 58 -8.40 9.90 -18.04
CA LEU A 58 -8.54 8.50 -18.41
C LEU A 58 -10.02 8.08 -18.37
N GLU A 59 -10.79 8.45 -17.36
CA GLU A 59 -12.23 8.14 -17.31
C GLU A 59 -13.01 8.69 -18.51
N GLN A 60 -12.65 9.89 -18.98
CA GLN A 60 -13.32 10.52 -20.12
C GLN A 60 -12.91 9.92 -21.46
N THR A 61 -11.65 9.51 -21.61
CA THR A 61 -11.12 9.00 -22.88
C THR A 61 -11.36 7.51 -23.09
N LEU A 62 -11.47 6.74 -22.02
CA LEU A 62 -11.58 5.29 -22.05
C LEU A 62 -12.83 4.74 -22.77
N PRO A 63 -14.01 5.38 -22.72
CA PRO A 63 -15.17 4.99 -23.53
C PRO A 63 -14.94 5.08 -25.04
N ASP A 64 -14.07 5.99 -25.48
CA ASP A 64 -13.81 6.27 -26.90
C ASP A 64 -12.68 5.39 -27.47
N LEU A 65 -11.93 4.69 -26.60
CA LEU A 65 -10.86 3.80 -27.03
C LEU A 65 -11.42 2.49 -27.63
N PRO A 66 -10.93 2.07 -28.80
CA PRO A 66 -11.32 0.79 -29.38
C PRO A 66 -10.88 -0.36 -28.48
N ALA A 67 -11.62 -1.47 -28.53
CA ALA A 67 -11.22 -2.70 -27.85
C ALA A 67 -9.84 -3.17 -28.35
N GLY A 68 -8.95 -3.49 -27.41
CA GLY A 68 -7.60 -3.94 -27.73
C GLY A 68 -6.60 -3.59 -26.63
N ALA A 69 -5.32 -3.82 -26.93
CA ALA A 69 -4.22 -3.64 -25.97
C ALA A 69 -4.16 -2.23 -25.36
N ALA A 70 -4.40 -1.18 -26.16
CA ALA A 70 -4.36 0.20 -25.69
C ALA A 70 -5.45 0.51 -24.65
N ARG A 71 -6.68 0.03 -24.88
CA ARG A 71 -7.77 0.17 -23.90
C ARG A 71 -7.46 -0.61 -22.64
N THR A 72 -7.01 -1.86 -22.76
CA THR A 72 -6.64 -2.69 -21.60
C THR A 72 -5.53 -2.04 -20.77
N GLN A 73 -4.51 -1.46 -21.41
CA GLN A 73 -3.45 -0.74 -20.71
C GLN A 73 -3.99 0.50 -19.98
N SER A 74 -4.87 1.27 -20.63
CA SER A 74 -5.48 2.47 -20.04
C SER A 74 -6.38 2.11 -18.85
N VAL A 75 -7.15 1.01 -18.94
CA VAL A 75 -7.96 0.50 -17.82
C VAL A 75 -7.08 0.11 -16.64
N LYS A 76 -6.02 -0.67 -16.87
CA LYS A 76 -5.08 -1.07 -15.80
C LYS A 76 -4.39 0.14 -15.18
N ARG A 77 -4.04 1.13 -16.00
CA ARG A 77 -3.45 2.39 -15.51
C ARG A 77 -4.42 3.16 -14.63
N LEU A 78 -5.68 3.25 -15.03
CA LEU A 78 -6.74 3.89 -14.25
C LEU A 78 -6.97 3.15 -12.92
N ALA A 79 -6.97 1.81 -12.93
CA ALA A 79 -7.02 1.00 -11.72
C ALA A 79 -5.84 1.29 -10.77
N ASP A 80 -4.61 1.37 -11.28
CA ASP A 80 -3.43 1.73 -10.48
C ASP A 80 -3.53 3.14 -9.87
N LEU A 81 -4.09 4.11 -10.60
CA LEU A 81 -4.28 5.48 -10.10
C LEU A 81 -5.35 5.51 -9.00
N TYR A 82 -6.43 4.75 -9.16
CA TYR A 82 -7.44 4.57 -8.12
C TYR A 82 -6.83 3.95 -6.85
N SER A 83 -5.99 2.93 -7.00
CA SER A 83 -5.25 2.32 -5.89
C SER A 83 -4.40 3.37 -5.15
N LEU A 84 -3.68 4.22 -5.89
CA LEU A 84 -2.86 5.28 -5.31
C LEU A 84 -3.74 6.31 -4.55
N GLN A 85 -4.85 6.75 -5.14
CA GLN A 85 -5.75 7.72 -4.51
C GLN A 85 -6.44 7.19 -3.27
N LEU A 86 -6.79 5.89 -3.23
CA LEU A 86 -7.38 5.27 -2.04
C LEU A 86 -6.45 5.37 -0.84
N MET A 87 -5.14 5.25 -1.05
CA MET A 87 -4.15 5.38 0.02
C MET A 87 -4.17 6.77 0.65
N ASP A 88 -4.23 7.81 -0.19
CA ASP A 88 -4.15 9.20 0.25
C ASP A 88 -5.48 9.73 0.82
N SER A 89 -6.56 8.95 0.69
CA SER A 89 -7.92 9.37 1.04
C SER A 89 -8.50 8.65 2.26
N ALA A 90 -7.69 7.88 2.99
CA ALA A 90 -8.15 7.10 4.15
C ALA A 90 -8.80 7.99 5.25
N ASP A 91 -8.33 9.22 5.40
CA ASP A 91 -8.82 10.18 6.41
C ASP A 91 -9.98 11.08 5.91
N ASP A 92 -10.40 10.97 4.65
CA ASP A 92 -11.53 11.71 4.07
C ASP A 92 -12.63 10.73 3.63
N PRO A 93 -13.63 10.46 4.48
CA PRO A 93 -14.70 9.51 4.19
C PRO A 93 -15.47 9.84 2.89
N ALA A 94 -15.68 11.12 2.59
CA ALA A 94 -16.44 11.52 1.41
C ALA A 94 -15.64 11.32 0.11
N ARG A 95 -14.32 11.52 0.15
CA ARG A 95 -13.44 11.17 -0.97
C ARG A 95 -13.32 9.67 -1.13
N TYR A 96 -13.14 8.94 -0.05
CA TYR A 96 -13.06 7.48 -0.04
C TYR A 96 -14.28 6.82 -0.69
N GLU A 97 -15.50 7.19 -0.28
CA GLU A 97 -16.74 6.66 -0.86
C GLU A 97 -16.87 6.94 -2.36
N ARG A 98 -16.46 8.14 -2.81
CA ARG A 98 -16.45 8.48 -4.24
C ARG A 98 -15.49 7.61 -5.04
N LEU A 99 -14.29 7.37 -4.51
CA LEU A 99 -13.29 6.50 -5.13
C LEU A 99 -13.81 5.06 -5.20
N MET A 100 -14.40 4.54 -4.12
CA MET A 100 -15.00 3.20 -4.09
C MET A 100 -16.12 3.05 -5.13
N ALA A 101 -17.00 4.05 -5.26
CA ALA A 101 -18.03 4.04 -6.28
C ALA A 101 -17.44 4.11 -7.72
N GLY A 102 -16.36 4.87 -7.91
CA GLY A 102 -15.60 4.92 -9.17
C GLY A 102 -15.00 3.56 -9.55
N ILE A 103 -14.33 2.92 -8.59
CA ILE A 103 -13.75 1.59 -8.75
C ILE A 103 -14.82 0.54 -9.06
N ALA A 104 -15.95 0.57 -8.36
CA ALA A 104 -17.06 -0.36 -8.61
C ALA A 104 -17.56 -0.24 -10.06
N ARG A 105 -17.80 0.98 -10.54
CA ARG A 105 -18.19 1.23 -11.94
C ARG A 105 -17.13 0.79 -12.94
N LEU A 106 -15.85 1.04 -12.64
CA LEU A 106 -14.74 0.64 -13.49
C LEU A 106 -14.68 -0.88 -13.64
N ARG A 107 -14.78 -1.62 -12.53
CA ARG A 107 -14.72 -3.10 -12.51
C ARG A 107 -15.94 -3.74 -13.17
N GLU A 108 -17.12 -3.17 -13.00
CA GLU A 108 -18.35 -3.64 -13.64
C GLU A 108 -18.25 -3.51 -15.17
N ARG A 109 -17.70 -2.38 -15.65
CA ARG A 109 -17.62 -2.09 -17.09
C ARG A 109 -16.39 -2.71 -17.76
N TYR A 110 -15.30 -2.89 -17.05
CA TYR A 110 -14.01 -3.38 -17.56
C TYR A 110 -13.41 -4.41 -16.60
N PRO A 111 -13.67 -5.71 -16.78
CA PRO A 111 -13.11 -6.77 -15.93
C PRO A 111 -11.58 -6.78 -15.86
N GLU A 112 -10.90 -6.28 -16.90
CA GLU A 112 -9.45 -6.12 -16.93
C GLU A 112 -8.90 -5.07 -15.94
N ALA A 113 -9.76 -4.30 -15.28
CA ALA A 113 -9.42 -3.37 -14.20
C ALA A 113 -9.05 -4.07 -12.89
N ASN A 114 -9.36 -5.37 -12.75
CA ASN A 114 -9.00 -6.18 -11.59
C ASN A 114 -7.49 -6.46 -11.60
N THR A 115 -6.69 -5.44 -11.31
CA THR A 115 -5.25 -5.60 -11.09
C THR A 115 -5.01 -6.07 -9.66
N THR A 116 -3.97 -6.88 -9.45
CA THR A 116 -3.58 -7.34 -8.10
C THR A 116 -3.33 -6.16 -7.15
N SER A 117 -2.79 -5.05 -7.65
CA SER A 117 -2.59 -3.81 -6.87
C SER A 117 -3.92 -3.25 -6.34
N LEU A 118 -4.95 -3.18 -7.19
CA LEU A 118 -6.28 -2.72 -6.81
C LEU A 118 -6.95 -3.68 -5.83
N GLU A 119 -6.84 -4.99 -6.05
CA GLU A 119 -7.38 -6.00 -5.13
C GLU A 119 -6.75 -5.88 -3.74
N VAL A 120 -5.42 -5.75 -3.64
CA VAL A 120 -4.74 -5.52 -2.36
C VAL A 120 -5.20 -4.23 -1.68
N MET A 121 -5.46 -3.14 -2.42
CA MET A 121 -5.96 -1.89 -1.84
C MET A 121 -7.39 -2.02 -1.29
N LEU A 122 -8.25 -2.74 -2.01
CA LEU A 122 -9.62 -3.01 -1.56
C LEU A 122 -9.61 -3.89 -0.30
N LEU A 123 -8.75 -4.92 -0.26
CA LEU A 123 -8.57 -5.77 0.92
C LEU A 123 -8.00 -4.99 2.10
N GLN A 124 -7.07 -4.05 1.86
CA GLN A 124 -6.56 -3.15 2.89
C GLN A 124 -7.68 -2.32 3.52
N ALA A 125 -8.63 -1.82 2.73
CA ALA A 125 -9.73 -1.05 3.28
C ALA A 125 -10.66 -1.89 4.17
N ASP A 126 -10.98 -3.12 3.75
CA ASP A 126 -11.71 -4.07 4.58
C ASP A 126 -10.93 -4.40 5.87
N TYR A 127 -9.60 -4.52 5.77
CA TYR A 127 -8.72 -4.70 6.94
C TYR A 127 -8.81 -3.51 7.90
N ASN A 128 -8.71 -2.27 7.42
CA ASN A 128 -8.77 -1.08 8.29
C ASN A 128 -10.11 -1.00 9.04
N ARG A 129 -11.20 -1.41 8.39
CA ARG A 129 -12.51 -1.55 9.02
C ARG A 129 -12.51 -2.63 10.11
N ALA A 130 -11.94 -3.80 9.80
CA ALA A 130 -11.81 -4.88 10.78
C ALA A 130 -10.95 -4.47 11.98
N GLU A 131 -9.81 -3.82 11.76
CA GLU A 131 -8.92 -3.31 12.81
C GLU A 131 -9.64 -2.30 13.72
N SER A 132 -10.41 -1.38 13.14
CA SER A 132 -11.21 -0.42 13.91
C SER A 132 -12.24 -1.10 14.82
N LEU A 133 -12.89 -2.17 14.33
CA LEU A 133 -13.85 -2.97 15.09
C LEU A 133 -13.16 -3.79 16.19
N ILE A 134 -12.01 -4.40 15.90
CA ILE A 134 -11.18 -5.10 16.90
C ILE A 134 -10.72 -4.14 17.98
N GLY A 135 -10.29 -2.93 17.62
CA GLY A 135 -9.89 -1.90 18.60
C GLY A 135 -11.01 -1.54 19.57
N GLN A 136 -12.25 -1.43 19.10
CA GLN A 136 -13.43 -1.20 19.96
C GLN A 136 -13.64 -2.35 20.94
N TRP A 137 -13.53 -3.59 20.46
CA TRP A 137 -13.68 -4.77 21.32
C TRP A 137 -12.52 -4.94 22.32
N ILE A 138 -11.29 -4.65 21.93
CA ILE A 138 -10.13 -4.66 22.84
C ILE A 138 -10.30 -3.61 23.95
N ALA A 139 -10.84 -2.43 23.61
CA ALA A 139 -11.10 -1.37 24.58
C ALA A 139 -12.28 -1.71 25.52
N ASP A 140 -13.30 -2.40 25.01
CA ASP A 140 -14.47 -2.83 25.77
C ASP A 140 -14.93 -4.23 25.34
N ALA A 141 -14.61 -5.24 26.15
CA ALA A 141 -14.93 -6.63 25.89
C ALA A 141 -16.45 -6.92 25.81
N ALA A 142 -17.31 -6.00 26.29
CA ALA A 142 -18.75 -6.11 26.12
C ALA A 142 -19.22 -5.90 24.67
N GLN A 143 -18.39 -5.28 23.82
CA GLN A 143 -18.66 -5.02 22.40
C GLN A 143 -18.50 -6.28 21.52
N THR A 144 -19.17 -7.36 21.90
CA THR A 144 -19.13 -8.65 21.19
C THR A 144 -19.56 -8.54 19.73
N ALA A 145 -20.56 -7.69 19.43
CA ALA A 145 -21.00 -7.42 18.06
C ALA A 145 -19.91 -6.81 17.16
N ALA A 146 -18.97 -6.04 17.73
CA ALA A 146 -17.84 -5.50 16.98
C ALA A 146 -16.83 -6.61 16.66
N CYS A 147 -16.56 -7.50 17.63
CA CYS A 147 -15.72 -8.68 17.44
C CYS A 147 -16.29 -9.61 16.36
N ASP A 148 -17.58 -9.93 16.42
CA ASP A 148 -18.24 -10.82 15.45
C ASP A 148 -18.16 -10.25 14.01
N GLN A 149 -18.39 -8.94 13.85
CA GLN A 149 -18.26 -8.27 12.54
C GLN A 149 -16.82 -8.24 12.04
N ALA A 150 -15.85 -7.99 12.93
CA ALA A 150 -14.45 -8.04 12.57
C ALA A 150 -14.03 -9.44 12.13
N LEU A 151 -14.48 -10.47 12.87
CA LEU A 151 -14.22 -11.86 12.56
C LEU A 151 -14.77 -12.25 11.18
N GLU A 152 -16.00 -11.83 10.84
CA GLU A 152 -16.59 -12.06 9.51
C GLU A 152 -15.72 -11.45 8.39
N LEU A 153 -15.27 -10.21 8.57
CA LEU A 153 -14.38 -9.53 7.62
C LEU A 153 -13.03 -10.26 7.51
N LEU A 154 -12.39 -10.57 8.63
CA LEU A 154 -11.07 -11.20 8.68
C LEU A 154 -11.08 -12.60 8.06
N VAL A 155 -12.09 -13.43 8.36
CA VAL A 155 -12.27 -14.75 7.73
C VAL A 155 -12.32 -14.64 6.20
N ARG A 156 -12.95 -13.59 5.68
CA ARG A 156 -13.05 -13.35 4.23
C ARG A 156 -11.73 -12.85 3.64
N ILE A 157 -11.07 -11.86 4.24
CA ILE A 157 -9.96 -11.14 3.62
C ILE A 157 -8.58 -11.75 3.87
N THR A 158 -8.37 -12.38 5.03
CA THR A 158 -7.06 -12.97 5.40
C THR A 158 -6.55 -13.98 4.34
N PRO A 159 -7.32 -14.98 3.88
CA PRO A 159 -6.84 -15.92 2.87
C PRO A 159 -6.53 -15.24 1.52
N GLN A 160 -7.29 -14.19 1.15
CA GLN A 160 -7.03 -13.44 -0.08
C GLN A 160 -5.73 -12.64 0.01
N LEU A 161 -5.50 -11.97 1.15
CA LEU A 161 -4.26 -11.25 1.43
C LEU A 161 -3.05 -12.20 1.42
N GLN A 162 -3.17 -13.39 2.01
CA GLN A 162 -2.12 -14.41 2.00
C GLN A 162 -1.84 -14.93 0.58
N SER A 163 -2.87 -15.17 -0.24
CA SER A 163 -2.70 -15.59 -1.64
C SER A 163 -1.94 -14.54 -2.44
N HIS A 164 -2.40 -13.28 -2.41
CA HIS A 164 -1.74 -12.20 -3.13
C HIS A 164 -0.34 -11.92 -2.60
N GLN A 165 -0.13 -12.02 -1.29
CA GLN A 165 1.20 -11.92 -0.68
C GLN A 165 2.16 -13.00 -1.21
N SER A 166 1.71 -14.24 -1.33
CA SER A 166 2.53 -15.32 -1.90
C SER A 166 2.82 -15.08 -3.39
N GLU A 167 1.79 -14.80 -4.20
CA GLU A 167 1.91 -14.54 -5.64
C GLU A 167 2.85 -13.36 -5.95
N LEU A 168 2.70 -12.25 -5.22
CA LEU A 168 3.52 -11.06 -5.42
C LEU A 168 4.97 -11.30 -5.01
N ASN A 169 5.22 -12.05 -3.93
CA ASN A 169 6.58 -12.39 -3.52
C ASN A 169 7.25 -13.32 -4.53
N GLU A 170 6.55 -14.35 -5.04
CA GLU A 170 7.08 -15.20 -6.10
C GLU A 170 7.42 -14.40 -7.37
N LYS A 171 6.58 -13.39 -7.70
CA LYS A 171 6.87 -12.47 -8.79
C LYS A 171 8.10 -11.61 -8.52
N VAL A 172 8.30 -11.13 -7.29
CA VAL A 172 9.52 -10.40 -6.89
C VAL A 172 10.76 -11.28 -7.08
N ASP A 173 10.72 -12.52 -6.60
CA ASP A 173 11.83 -13.47 -6.71
C ASP A 173 12.16 -13.78 -8.18
N THR A 174 11.13 -13.95 -9.01
CA THR A 174 11.29 -14.14 -10.46
C THR A 174 11.94 -12.93 -11.12
N LEU A 175 11.48 -11.71 -10.82
CA LEU A 175 12.03 -10.48 -11.40
C LEU A 175 13.49 -10.25 -10.97
N LEU A 176 13.85 -10.58 -9.72
CA LEU A 176 15.24 -10.55 -9.27
C LEU A 176 16.11 -11.52 -10.06
N ALA A 177 15.66 -12.77 -10.24
CA ALA A 177 16.39 -13.78 -11.01
C ALA A 177 16.49 -13.44 -12.52
N GLU A 178 15.54 -12.68 -13.06
CA GLU A 178 15.62 -12.12 -14.42
C GLU A 178 16.66 -10.99 -14.50
N LEU A 179 16.66 -10.07 -13.53
CA LEU A 179 17.60 -8.95 -13.46
C LEU A 179 19.06 -9.40 -13.35
N ASP A 180 19.33 -10.46 -12.59
CA ASP A 180 20.68 -11.04 -12.46
C ASP A 180 21.26 -11.56 -13.78
N LYS A 181 20.40 -11.81 -14.79
CA LYS A 181 20.79 -12.30 -16.12
C LYS A 181 20.92 -11.19 -17.15
N LEU A 182 20.53 -9.96 -16.82
CA LEU A 182 20.54 -8.82 -17.73
C LEU A 182 21.79 -7.97 -17.51
N ASP A 183 22.49 -7.68 -18.61
CA ASP A 183 23.54 -6.66 -18.64
C ASP A 183 22.96 -5.26 -18.37
N GLU A 184 23.84 -4.33 -17.98
CA GLU A 184 23.45 -2.92 -17.81
C GLU A 184 22.87 -2.33 -19.11
N GLY A 185 21.75 -1.62 -19.01
CA GLY A 185 21.09 -0.98 -20.14
C GLY A 185 19.59 -0.73 -19.93
N GLU A 186 18.93 -0.21 -20.96
CA GLU A 186 17.52 0.20 -20.93
C GLU A 186 16.57 -0.92 -20.50
N ALA A 187 16.81 -2.16 -20.97
CA ALA A 187 16.00 -3.32 -20.60
C ALA A 187 16.10 -3.66 -19.10
N ARG A 188 17.29 -3.52 -18.50
CA ARG A 188 17.50 -3.72 -17.06
C ARG A 188 16.81 -2.63 -16.27
N GLU A 189 16.95 -1.37 -16.68
CA GLU A 189 16.28 -0.24 -16.03
C GLU A 189 14.74 -0.35 -16.04
N GLU A 190 14.16 -0.83 -17.14
CA GLU A 190 12.72 -1.07 -17.22
C GLU A 190 12.27 -2.19 -16.27
N LYS A 191 13.06 -3.26 -16.17
CA LYS A 191 12.80 -4.35 -15.22
C LYS A 191 12.99 -3.95 -13.77
N GLU A 192 13.96 -3.10 -13.45
CA GLU A 192 14.14 -2.53 -12.11
C GLU A 192 12.94 -1.66 -11.71
N LYS A 193 12.39 -0.89 -12.66
CA LYS A 193 11.13 -0.14 -12.43
C LYS A 193 9.95 -1.07 -12.21
N GLU A 194 9.83 -2.16 -12.98
CA GLU A 194 8.79 -3.18 -12.74
C GLU A 194 8.94 -3.80 -11.34
N LEU A 195 10.15 -4.23 -10.99
CA LEU A 195 10.47 -4.81 -9.68
C LEU A 195 10.09 -3.87 -8.55
N GLY A 196 10.51 -2.60 -8.59
CA GLY A 196 10.18 -1.63 -7.55
C GLY A 196 8.68 -1.43 -7.35
N ARG A 197 7.90 -1.46 -8.45
CA ARG A 197 6.43 -1.40 -8.38
C ARG A 197 5.83 -2.65 -7.74
N VAL A 198 6.29 -3.84 -8.12
CA VAL A 198 5.79 -5.10 -7.55
C VAL A 198 6.19 -5.24 -6.09
N GLN A 199 7.43 -4.92 -5.73
CA GLN A 199 7.92 -4.94 -4.34
C GLN A 199 7.11 -4.02 -3.42
N SER A 200 6.73 -2.84 -3.90
CA SER A 200 5.89 -1.91 -3.13
C SER A 200 4.53 -2.54 -2.76
N VAL A 201 3.89 -3.22 -3.72
CA VAL A 201 2.61 -3.91 -3.48
C VAL A 201 2.81 -5.16 -2.63
N ALA A 202 3.88 -5.93 -2.88
CA ALA A 202 4.22 -7.16 -2.14
C ALA A 202 4.48 -6.90 -0.66
N GLY A 203 5.27 -5.86 -0.34
CA GLY A 203 5.55 -5.47 1.04
C GLY A 203 4.29 -5.07 1.79
N ARG A 204 3.36 -4.41 1.12
CA ARG A 204 2.07 -4.03 1.68
C ARG A 204 1.13 -5.21 1.88
N ALA A 205 0.98 -6.07 0.87
CA ALA A 205 0.22 -7.30 0.98
C ALA A 205 0.75 -8.14 2.16
N SER A 206 2.08 -8.21 2.32
CA SER A 206 2.72 -8.88 3.46
C SER A 206 2.39 -8.23 4.80
N TYR A 207 2.48 -6.90 4.91
CA TYR A 207 2.10 -6.21 6.14
C TYR A 207 0.66 -6.52 6.56
N PHE A 208 -0.31 -6.39 5.66
CA PHE A 208 -1.72 -6.63 5.97
C PHE A 208 -2.04 -8.11 6.14
N ALA A 209 -1.37 -9.02 5.43
CA ALA A 209 -1.52 -10.46 5.64
C ALA A 209 -1.08 -10.86 7.06
N GLY A 210 0.04 -10.31 7.55
CA GLY A 210 0.54 -10.58 8.91
C GLY A 210 -0.44 -10.11 9.98
N TRP A 211 -0.86 -8.84 9.90
CA TRP A 211 -1.80 -8.28 10.88
C TRP A 211 -3.20 -8.87 10.80
N SER A 212 -3.73 -9.13 9.60
CA SER A 212 -5.04 -9.78 9.45
C SER A 212 -5.03 -11.20 10.04
N SER A 213 -3.94 -11.94 9.87
CA SER A 213 -3.78 -13.26 10.50
C SER A 213 -3.69 -13.15 12.03
N TYR A 214 -2.93 -12.18 12.56
CA TYR A 214 -2.88 -11.93 14.01
C TYR A 214 -4.25 -11.60 14.59
N TYR A 215 -4.98 -10.66 13.99
CA TYR A 215 -6.31 -10.28 14.50
C TYR A 215 -7.34 -11.37 14.30
N LEU A 216 -7.24 -12.19 13.25
CA LEU A 216 -8.09 -13.36 13.07
C LEU A 216 -7.89 -14.36 14.21
N GLY A 217 -6.63 -14.65 14.56
CA GLY A 217 -6.30 -15.51 15.70
C GLY A 217 -6.81 -14.92 17.02
N LEU A 218 -6.70 -13.60 17.21
CA LEU A 218 -7.15 -12.91 18.41
C LEU A 218 -8.69 -12.92 18.58
N ALA A 219 -9.43 -12.75 17.49
CA ALA A 219 -10.89 -12.66 17.49
C ALA A 219 -11.59 -14.02 17.62
N ARG A 220 -10.88 -15.13 17.38
CA ARG A 220 -11.47 -16.48 17.44
C ARG A 220 -11.71 -16.93 18.88
N PRO A 221 -12.91 -17.47 19.20
CA PRO A 221 -13.20 -18.01 20.52
C PRO A 221 -12.46 -19.33 20.80
N ASP A 222 -12.15 -20.10 19.75
CA ASP A 222 -11.48 -21.39 19.82
C ASP A 222 -9.96 -21.24 19.69
N ARG A 223 -9.22 -21.62 20.74
CA ARG A 223 -7.75 -21.49 20.77
C ARG A 223 -7.01 -22.39 19.78
N GLY A 224 -7.64 -23.44 19.25
CA GLY A 224 -7.02 -24.35 18.30
C GLY A 224 -6.74 -23.67 16.96
N PRO A 225 -7.79 -23.30 16.19
CA PRO A 225 -7.62 -22.58 14.93
C PRO A 225 -6.87 -21.26 15.06
N ALA A 226 -6.94 -20.59 16.22
CA ALA A 226 -6.17 -19.38 16.49
C ALA A 226 -4.64 -19.61 16.45
N ALA A 227 -4.15 -20.79 16.86
CA ALA A 227 -2.72 -21.09 16.85
C ALA A 227 -2.15 -21.13 15.42
N ASP A 228 -2.92 -21.66 14.46
CA ASP A 228 -2.53 -21.70 13.05
C ASP A 228 -2.49 -20.28 12.45
N ASP A 229 -3.46 -19.43 12.81
CA ASP A 229 -3.49 -18.03 12.38
C ASP A 229 -2.30 -17.23 12.94
N PHE A 230 -1.95 -17.44 14.21
CA PHE A 230 -0.75 -16.84 14.81
C PHE A 230 0.54 -17.36 14.18
N ALA A 231 0.63 -18.66 13.87
CA ALA A 231 1.78 -19.21 13.16
C ALA A 231 1.92 -18.58 11.76
N ALA A 232 0.82 -18.44 11.02
CA ALA A 232 0.82 -17.76 9.73
C ALA A 232 1.27 -16.29 9.85
N ALA A 233 0.76 -15.56 10.86
CA ALA A 233 1.18 -14.19 11.15
C ALA A 233 2.68 -14.11 11.44
N ARG A 234 3.23 -15.05 12.23
CA ARG A 234 4.66 -15.12 12.56
C ARG A 234 5.51 -15.22 11.32
N GLU A 235 5.22 -16.17 10.43
CA GLU A 235 6.04 -16.38 9.24
C GLU A 235 5.99 -15.17 8.30
N VAL A 236 4.83 -14.53 8.17
CA VAL A 236 4.71 -13.29 7.38
C VAL A 236 5.54 -12.16 7.98
N PHE A 237 5.47 -11.92 9.29
CA PHE A 237 6.26 -10.86 9.93
C PHE A 237 7.76 -11.15 9.87
N ARG A 238 8.20 -12.39 10.07
CA ARG A 238 9.60 -12.81 9.89
C ARG A 238 10.09 -12.52 8.47
N LYS A 239 9.29 -12.86 7.47
CA LYS A 239 9.60 -12.56 6.06
C LYS A 239 9.73 -11.06 5.78
N VAL A 240 8.81 -10.23 6.30
CA VAL A 240 8.89 -8.76 6.17
C VAL A 240 10.17 -8.21 6.82
N LEU A 241 10.57 -8.78 7.94
CA LEU A 241 11.77 -8.39 8.68
C LEU A 241 13.07 -8.98 8.09
N GLY A 242 12.97 -9.90 7.12
CA GLY A 242 14.13 -10.60 6.55
C GLY A 242 14.78 -11.59 7.52
N ILE A 243 14.02 -12.12 8.48
CA ILE A 243 14.49 -13.11 9.45
C ILE A 243 14.36 -14.49 8.81
N ALA A 244 15.46 -15.25 8.74
CA ALA A 244 15.47 -16.58 8.14
C ALA A 244 14.67 -17.57 8.99
N GLU A 245 14.11 -18.62 8.37
CA GLU A 245 13.28 -19.61 9.08
C GLU A 245 14.06 -20.34 10.18
N GLU A 246 15.37 -20.52 9.99
CA GLU A 246 16.28 -21.17 10.91
C GLU A 246 16.58 -20.32 12.16
N ASP A 247 16.43 -19.00 12.06
CA ASP A 247 16.69 -18.05 13.14
C ASP A 247 15.53 -18.01 14.13
N LYS A 248 15.48 -19.05 14.98
CA LYS A 248 14.49 -19.20 16.05
C LYS A 248 14.85 -18.46 17.34
N ASP A 249 16.10 -18.00 17.44
CA ASP A 249 16.63 -17.28 18.60
C ASP A 249 16.77 -15.79 18.27
N TYR A 250 15.71 -15.03 18.58
CA TYR A 250 15.65 -13.60 18.32
C TYR A 250 16.73 -12.80 19.05
N GLY A 251 17.33 -13.36 20.11
CA GLY A 251 18.44 -12.73 20.82
C GLY A 251 19.74 -12.66 20.01
N LYS A 252 19.84 -13.38 18.90
CA LYS A 252 21.00 -13.36 17.98
C LYS A 252 20.81 -12.50 16.74
N VAL A 253 19.58 -12.05 16.51
CA VAL A 253 19.26 -11.18 15.37
C VAL A 253 19.78 -9.79 15.68
N ASP A 254 20.63 -9.28 14.82
CA ASP A 254 21.15 -7.92 14.91
C ASP A 254 20.07 -6.94 14.42
N SER A 255 19.57 -6.11 15.34
CA SER A 255 18.49 -5.15 15.08
C SER A 255 18.85 -4.10 14.02
N ASP A 256 20.14 -3.84 13.81
CA ASP A 256 20.59 -2.82 12.85
C ASP A 256 20.31 -3.25 11.39
N TRP A 257 20.21 -4.55 11.12
CA TRP A 257 19.86 -5.09 9.80
C TRP A 257 18.36 -5.19 9.55
N LEU A 258 17.54 -4.98 10.58
CA LEU A 258 16.09 -5.12 10.47
C LEU A 258 15.41 -3.90 9.83
N GLY A 259 16.13 -2.81 9.57
CA GLY A 259 15.58 -1.61 8.94
C GLY A 259 14.44 -0.98 9.74
N LEU A 260 14.60 -0.93 11.07
CA LEU A 260 13.55 -0.47 12.00
C LEU A 260 13.35 1.06 12.01
N ASP A 261 14.13 1.81 11.24
CA ASP A 261 13.86 3.21 10.89
C ASP A 261 12.58 3.35 10.05
N SER A 262 12.22 2.31 9.30
CA SER A 262 10.93 2.22 8.61
C SER A 262 9.80 1.93 9.58
N VAL A 263 8.82 2.84 9.66
CA VAL A 263 7.58 2.70 10.46
C VAL A 263 6.88 1.35 10.22
N TRP A 264 6.84 0.89 8.96
CA TRP A 264 6.19 -0.37 8.60
C TRP A 264 6.93 -1.60 9.15
N ARG A 265 8.26 -1.58 9.12
CA ARG A 265 9.09 -2.67 9.65
C ARG A 265 9.09 -2.67 11.17
N ALA A 266 9.18 -1.50 11.80
CA ALA A 266 9.04 -1.37 13.25
C ALA A 266 7.67 -1.86 13.76
N ARG A 267 6.57 -1.51 13.08
CA ARG A 267 5.24 -2.08 13.38
C ARG A 267 5.16 -3.58 13.14
N SER A 268 5.83 -4.10 12.12
CA SER A 268 5.92 -5.55 11.89
C SER A 268 6.67 -6.27 13.00
N ALA A 269 7.70 -5.65 13.60
CA ALA A 269 8.37 -6.16 14.79
C ALA A 269 7.44 -6.17 16.03
N ILE A 270 6.60 -5.14 16.23
CA ILE A 270 5.54 -5.21 17.24
C ILE A 270 4.65 -6.41 16.98
N GLY A 271 4.13 -6.56 15.75
CA GLY A 271 3.28 -7.69 15.35
C GLY A 271 3.92 -9.05 15.65
N LEU A 272 5.20 -9.21 15.32
CA LEU A 272 5.97 -10.42 15.65
C LEU A 272 6.02 -10.67 17.16
N GLY A 273 6.34 -9.66 17.97
CA GLY A 273 6.38 -9.80 19.43
C GLY A 273 5.03 -10.19 20.03
N LEU A 274 3.94 -9.59 19.53
CA LEU A 274 2.57 -9.93 19.92
C LEU A 274 2.21 -11.38 19.58
N VAL A 275 2.60 -11.84 18.40
CA VAL A 275 2.39 -13.22 17.94
C VAL A 275 3.18 -14.21 18.80
N GLU A 276 4.43 -13.91 19.15
CA GLU A 276 5.21 -14.76 20.05
C GLU A 276 4.56 -14.88 21.44
N ALA A 277 4.02 -13.78 21.97
CA ALA A 277 3.24 -13.84 23.21
C ALA A 277 2.01 -14.74 23.05
N ALA A 278 1.24 -14.56 21.96
CA ALA A 278 0.05 -15.37 21.69
C ALA A 278 0.35 -16.87 21.53
N LEU A 279 1.52 -17.22 20.99
CA LEU A 279 2.02 -18.59 20.87
C LEU A 279 2.66 -19.14 22.16
N GLY A 280 2.63 -18.38 23.26
CA GLY A 280 3.20 -18.81 24.55
C GLY A 280 4.71 -18.61 24.69
N ASN A 281 5.38 -18.00 23.71
CA ASN A 281 6.81 -17.72 23.71
C ASN A 281 7.13 -16.35 24.33
N ALA A 282 6.98 -16.24 25.66
CA ALA A 282 7.26 -15.02 26.40
C ALA A 282 8.69 -14.49 26.20
N ALA A 283 9.66 -15.40 26.09
CA ALA A 283 11.07 -15.04 25.88
C ALA A 283 11.28 -14.42 24.49
N GLY A 284 10.73 -15.04 23.44
CA GLY A 284 10.78 -14.49 22.09
C GLY A 284 10.08 -13.13 21.98
N CYS A 285 8.91 -12.98 22.61
CA CYS A 285 8.25 -11.69 22.75
C CYS A 285 9.19 -10.64 23.35
N ALA A 286 9.82 -10.91 24.49
CA ALA A 286 10.73 -9.95 25.13
C ALA A 286 11.95 -9.61 24.26
N GLN A 287 12.54 -10.60 23.58
CA GLN A 287 13.68 -10.38 22.67
C GLN A 287 13.31 -9.49 21.48
N VAL A 288 12.15 -9.73 20.85
CA VAL A 288 11.66 -8.91 19.73
C VAL A 288 11.37 -7.48 20.16
N PHE A 289 10.73 -7.29 21.32
CA PHE A 289 10.45 -5.95 21.85
C PHE A 289 11.73 -5.19 22.26
N ALA A 290 12.81 -5.89 22.63
CA ALA A 290 14.10 -5.25 22.89
C ALA A 290 14.71 -4.59 21.64
N TRP A 291 14.45 -5.11 20.44
CA TRP A 291 14.89 -4.44 19.20
C TRP A 291 14.29 -3.04 19.03
N LEU A 292 13.08 -2.83 19.54
CA LEU A 292 12.35 -1.56 19.43
C LEU A 292 12.93 -0.46 20.34
N GLU A 293 13.82 -0.81 21.27
CA GLU A 293 14.53 0.15 22.11
C GLU A 293 15.67 0.88 21.38
N SER A 294 16.05 0.39 20.19
CA SER A 294 17.13 0.97 19.39
C SER A 294 16.87 2.45 19.06
N PRO A 295 17.92 3.30 19.05
CA PRO A 295 17.79 4.72 18.70
C PRO A 295 17.29 4.97 17.27
N VAL A 296 17.48 4.02 16.35
CA VAL A 296 17.04 4.13 14.95
C VAL A 296 15.52 4.04 14.79
N VAL A 297 14.83 3.44 15.78
CA VAL A 297 13.38 3.26 15.76
C VAL A 297 12.69 4.62 15.94
N PRO A 298 11.66 4.95 15.14
CA PRO A 298 10.90 6.18 15.30
C PRO A 298 10.42 6.37 16.75
N PRO A 299 10.66 7.55 17.38
CA PRO A 299 10.34 7.77 18.78
C PRO A 299 8.91 7.40 19.16
N GLN A 300 7.94 7.72 18.28
CA GLN A 300 6.53 7.42 18.51
C GLN A 300 6.25 5.91 18.64
N ILE A 301 7.05 5.06 17.97
CA ILE A 301 6.93 3.60 18.05
C ILE A 301 7.68 3.08 19.27
N ARG A 302 8.91 3.54 19.48
CA ARG A 302 9.74 3.16 20.63
C ARG A 302 9.02 3.43 21.95
N ASP A 303 8.41 4.61 22.09
CA ASP A 303 7.70 5.01 23.31
C ASP A 303 6.43 4.17 23.55
N GLN A 304 5.85 3.59 22.50
CA GLN A 304 4.69 2.70 22.59
C GLN A 304 5.06 1.22 22.79
N ALA A 305 6.32 0.83 22.58
CA ALA A 305 6.74 -0.57 22.64
C ALA A 305 6.42 -1.24 24.00
N PRO A 306 6.68 -0.61 25.17
CA PRO A 306 6.33 -1.21 26.45
C PRO A 306 4.81 -1.42 26.62
N TYR A 307 3.98 -0.49 26.13
CA TYR A 307 2.53 -0.64 26.16
C TYR A 307 2.09 -1.88 25.36
N TRP A 308 2.57 -2.01 24.12
CA TRP A 308 2.23 -3.15 23.27
C TRP A 308 2.74 -4.48 23.83
N GLN A 309 3.90 -4.51 24.47
CA GLN A 309 4.40 -5.72 25.11
C GLN A 309 3.49 -6.19 26.26
N VAL A 310 3.04 -5.26 27.12
CA VAL A 310 2.06 -5.58 28.17
C VAL A 310 0.76 -6.07 27.54
N GLN A 311 0.23 -5.35 26.55
CA GLN A 311 -1.02 -5.72 25.89
C GLN A 311 -0.96 -7.11 25.26
N GLY A 312 0.15 -7.45 24.58
CA GLY A 312 0.35 -8.77 23.99
C GLY A 312 0.35 -9.90 25.03
N LEU A 313 1.05 -9.70 26.15
CA LEU A 313 1.07 -10.66 27.25
C LEU A 313 -0.31 -10.82 27.90
N LEU A 314 -1.06 -9.73 28.07
CA LEU A 314 -2.43 -9.75 28.59
C LEU A 314 -3.38 -10.51 27.65
N ASN A 315 -3.35 -10.19 26.35
CA ASN A 315 -4.15 -10.87 25.32
C ASN A 315 -3.84 -12.37 25.25
N ALA A 316 -2.58 -12.76 25.47
CA ALA A 316 -2.15 -14.16 25.53
C ALA A 316 -2.52 -14.88 26.85
N GLY A 317 -3.08 -14.16 27.84
CA GLY A 317 -3.38 -14.69 29.17
C GLY A 317 -2.15 -14.94 30.04
N GLN A 318 -0.98 -14.38 29.68
CA GLN A 318 0.27 -14.49 30.43
C GLN A 318 0.36 -13.46 31.56
N LEU A 319 -0.62 -13.47 32.46
CA LEU A 319 -0.82 -12.41 33.45
C LEU A 319 0.40 -12.15 34.35
N ALA A 320 1.08 -13.21 34.80
CA ALA A 320 2.26 -13.08 35.65
C ALA A 320 3.45 -12.42 34.93
N ALA A 321 3.63 -12.70 33.63
CA ALA A 321 4.67 -12.08 32.82
C ALA A 321 4.34 -10.60 32.56
N ALA A 322 3.08 -10.29 32.26
CA ALA A 322 2.60 -8.93 32.08
C ALA A 322 2.80 -8.09 33.36
N GLU A 323 2.40 -8.61 34.52
CA GLU A 323 2.57 -7.96 35.82
C GLU A 323 4.04 -7.69 36.11
N LYS A 324 4.90 -8.71 35.98
CA LYS A 324 6.34 -8.58 36.24
C LYS A 324 6.98 -7.50 35.35
N PHE A 325 6.64 -7.49 34.06
CA PHE A 325 7.18 -6.49 33.13
C PHE A 325 6.65 -5.08 33.45
N ALA A 326 5.37 -4.94 33.75
CA ALA A 326 4.79 -3.65 34.15
C ALA A 326 5.44 -3.09 35.43
N GLN A 327 5.66 -3.93 36.44
CA GLN A 327 6.35 -3.54 37.68
C GLN A 327 7.79 -3.06 37.41
N LEU A 328 8.53 -3.77 36.54
CA LEU A 328 9.88 -3.37 36.13
C LEU A 328 9.86 -1.98 35.49
N ARG A 329 8.96 -1.74 34.52
CA ARG A 329 8.86 -0.44 33.84
C ARG A 329 8.45 0.71 34.75
N VAL A 330 7.54 0.47 35.70
CA VAL A 330 7.17 1.48 36.70
C VAL A 330 8.34 1.80 37.63
N ALA A 331 9.13 0.79 38.02
CA ALA A 331 10.31 1.00 38.85
C ALA A 331 11.43 1.78 38.11
N GLU A 332 11.58 1.54 36.80
CA GLU A 332 12.50 2.28 35.91
C GLU A 332 12.05 3.72 35.63
N PHE A 333 10.78 4.05 35.86
CA PHE A 333 10.20 5.38 35.68
C PHE A 333 10.65 6.39 36.76
N SER A 334 11.92 6.35 37.18
CA SER A 334 12.48 7.31 38.11
C SER A 334 12.59 8.68 37.44
N GLY A 335 11.75 9.63 37.87
CA GLY A 335 11.43 10.94 37.28
C GLY A 335 12.55 11.98 37.04
N ALA A 336 13.76 11.57 36.64
CA ALA A 336 14.69 12.50 36.02
C ALA A 336 14.19 12.81 34.61
N ALA A 337 13.70 14.04 34.39
CA ALA A 337 13.41 14.53 33.05
C ALA A 337 14.62 14.30 32.16
N THR A 338 14.46 13.50 31.11
CA THR A 338 15.44 13.46 30.03
C THR A 338 15.50 14.86 29.45
N GLN A 339 16.69 15.47 29.41
CA GLN A 339 16.89 16.72 28.71
C GLN A 339 16.71 16.43 27.21
N GLY A 340 15.48 16.62 26.73
CA GLY A 340 15.10 16.59 25.32
C GLY A 340 14.70 17.98 24.87
#